data_AF-A0A553I1J2-F1
#
_entry.id   AF-A0A553I1J2-F1
#
_cell.length_a   1.000
_cell.length_b   1.000
_cell.length_c   1.000
_cell.angle_alpha   90.00
_cell.angle_beta   90.00
_cell.angle_gamma   90.00
#
_symmetry.space_group_name_H-M   'P 1'
#
loop_
_entity.id
_entity.type
_entity.pdbx_description
1 polymer ?
#
loop_
_entity_poly.entity_id
_entity_poly.type
_entity_poly.pdbx_seq_one_letter_code
_entity_poly.pdbx_strand_id
1 'polypeptide(L)'
;MGKVHGSLARAGKLQASHPLATTRLSLLNISTTTNHLAEVEKQEKAKVPKGRAKKRLQYTRRFVNVTLTGGKRKMNPNPGS
;
A
#
# COMPACT_ATOMS: atom_id res chain seq x y z
N MET A 1 -0.82 34.19 -27.55
CA MET A 1 0.21 33.55 -26.71
C MET A 1 -0.44 33.16 -25.38
N GLY A 2 -0.73 31.86 -25.20
CA GLY A 2 -1.38 31.36 -23.98
C GLY A 2 -0.43 31.37 -22.79
N LYS A 3 -0.99 31.35 -21.58
CA LYS A 3 -0.22 31.26 -20.32
C LYS A 3 0.60 29.97 -20.33
N VAL A 4 1.92 30.10 -20.30
CA VAL A 4 2.87 28.98 -20.38
C VAL A 4 3.12 28.37 -19.00
N HIS A 5 2.82 29.11 -17.91
CA HIS A 5 3.03 28.68 -16.52
C HIS A 5 1.75 28.90 -15.71
N GLY A 6 1.24 27.82 -15.09
CA GLY A 6 0.06 27.83 -14.23
C GLY A 6 0.39 28.04 -12.75
N SER A 7 -0.63 28.32 -11.93
CA SER A 7 -0.47 28.52 -10.49
C SER A 7 0.04 27.26 -9.78
N LEU A 8 1.11 27.41 -8.99
CA LEU A 8 1.66 26.37 -8.11
C LEU A 8 0.83 26.15 -6.84
N ALA A 9 -0.27 26.89 -6.64
CA ALA A 9 -1.07 26.85 -5.41
C ALA A 9 -1.72 25.49 -5.09
N ARG A 10 -1.69 24.53 -6.03
CA ARG A 10 -2.18 23.16 -5.82
C ARG A 10 -1.06 22.14 -5.60
N ALA A 11 0.20 22.56 -5.54
CA ALA A 11 1.31 21.69 -5.21
C ALA A 11 1.11 21.11 -3.80
N GLY A 12 1.31 19.79 -3.63
CA GLY A 12 1.19 19.12 -2.33
C GLY A 12 -0.22 18.67 -1.91
N LYS A 13 -1.30 19.15 -2.55
CA LYS A 13 -2.68 18.75 -2.20
C LYS A 13 -2.92 17.23 -2.30
N LEU A 14 -2.18 16.56 -3.19
CA LEU A 14 -2.34 15.12 -3.40
C LEU A 14 -1.90 14.30 -2.19
N GLN A 15 -0.76 14.59 -1.56
CA GLN A 15 -0.33 13.84 -0.35
C GLN A 15 -1.25 14.06 0.85
N ALA A 16 -1.83 15.25 0.96
CA ALA A 16 -2.80 15.61 1.99
C ALA A 16 -4.23 15.10 1.69
N SER A 17 -4.42 14.09 0.85
CA SER A 17 -5.76 13.58 0.49
C SER A 17 -5.92 12.06 0.59
N HIS A 18 -4.91 11.34 1.10
CA HIS A 18 -4.91 9.86 1.13
C HIS A 18 -5.62 9.33 2.40
N PRO A 19 -6.71 8.54 2.28
CA PRO A 19 -7.32 7.86 3.41
C PRO A 19 -6.61 6.52 3.66
N LEU A 20 -6.05 6.31 4.84
CA LEU A 20 -5.44 5.03 5.16
C LEU A 20 -6.41 4.14 5.96
N ALA A 21 -6.71 2.97 5.39
CA ALA A 21 -7.79 2.09 5.80
C ALA A 21 -7.46 1.27 7.06
N THR A 22 -8.33 1.28 8.07
CA THR A 22 -8.61 0.13 8.95
C THR A 22 -10.01 0.24 9.52
N THR A 23 -10.91 -0.63 9.03
CA THR A 23 -12.22 -0.90 9.61
C THR A 23 -12.08 -1.67 10.92
N ARG A 24 -12.66 -1.17 12.01
CA ARG A 24 -13.27 -2.01 13.05
C ARG A 24 -14.64 -1.46 13.42
N LEU A 25 -15.67 -2.25 13.12
CA LEU A 25 -17.04 -2.09 13.60
C LEU A 25 -17.07 -2.21 15.13
N SER A 26 -17.52 -1.15 15.81
CA SER A 26 -18.36 -1.27 17.01
C SER A 26 -19.01 0.08 17.31
N LEU A 27 -20.29 0.18 16.95
CA LEU A 27 -21.36 0.96 17.57
C LEU A 27 -20.94 2.24 18.32
N LEU A 28 -21.19 3.40 17.70
CA LEU A 28 -21.80 4.57 18.34
C LEU A 28 -22.15 5.58 17.26
N ASN A 29 -23.46 5.81 17.10
CA ASN A 29 -24.02 6.94 16.39
C ASN A 29 -23.46 8.24 16.99
N ILE A 30 -22.95 9.15 16.17
CA ILE A 30 -23.16 10.61 16.27
C ILE A 30 -22.58 11.29 15.01
N SER A 31 -23.41 12.15 14.43
CA SER A 31 -23.11 13.16 13.42
C SER A 31 -21.83 13.95 13.73
N THR A 32 -20.89 13.98 12.78
CA THR A 32 -20.17 15.20 12.34
C THR A 32 -19.23 14.85 11.19
N THR A 33 -19.46 15.48 10.04
CA THR A 33 -18.59 15.46 8.88
C THR A 33 -17.37 16.34 9.14
N THR A 34 -16.29 15.75 9.64
CA THR A 34 -14.94 16.31 9.54
C THR A 34 -14.05 15.20 9.00
N ASN A 35 -13.72 15.28 7.70
CA ASN A 35 -12.75 14.39 7.07
C ASN A 35 -11.37 14.70 7.67
N HIS A 36 -11.05 14.05 8.78
CA HIS A 36 -9.71 14.06 9.33
C HIS A 36 -8.84 13.12 8.49
N LEU A 37 -7.73 13.64 7.99
CA LEU A 37 -6.71 12.88 7.29
C LEU A 37 -6.17 11.78 8.20
N ALA A 38 -6.57 10.54 7.93
CA ALA A 38 -6.09 9.38 8.67
C ALA A 38 -4.72 8.95 8.12
N GLU A 39 -3.66 9.39 8.78
CA GLU A 39 -2.31 8.89 8.57
C GLU A 39 -2.18 7.51 9.26
N VAL A 40 -2.23 6.41 8.51
CA VAL A 40 -1.86 5.08 9.02
C VAL A 40 -0.37 5.04 9.22
N GLU A 41 0.00 5.00 10.48
CA GLU A 41 1.35 4.70 10.91
C GLU A 41 1.77 3.30 10.42
N LYS A 42 3.06 3.17 10.13
CA LYS A 42 3.62 1.90 9.66
C LYS A 42 3.41 0.84 10.74
N GLN A 43 2.62 -0.18 10.42
CA GLN A 43 2.44 -1.33 11.31
C GLN A 43 3.78 -1.99 11.62
N GLU A 44 4.00 -2.35 12.88
CA GLU A 44 5.16 -3.12 13.29
C GLU A 44 5.06 -4.53 12.69
N LYS A 45 5.94 -4.82 11.73
CA LYS A 45 6.03 -6.11 11.05
C LYS A 45 7.34 -6.79 11.41
N ALA A 46 7.29 -8.12 11.47
CA ALA A 46 8.47 -8.93 11.72
C ALA A 46 9.62 -8.52 10.79
N LYS A 47 10.82 -8.40 11.38
CA LYS A 47 12.02 -7.97 10.65
C LYS A 47 12.33 -8.98 9.55
N VAL A 48 12.38 -8.49 8.30
CA VAL A 48 12.85 -9.31 7.19
C VAL A 48 14.35 -9.57 7.38
N PRO A 49 14.81 -10.84 7.34
CA PRO A 49 16.22 -11.15 7.49
C PRO A 49 17.06 -10.46 6.42
N LYS A 50 18.34 -10.22 6.70
CA LYS A 50 19.28 -9.53 5.81
C LYS A 50 20.32 -10.52 5.24
N GLY A 51 21.04 -10.09 4.19
CA GLY A 51 22.13 -10.86 3.58
C GLY A 51 21.73 -12.24 3.04
N ARG A 52 22.55 -13.25 3.36
CA ARG A 52 22.42 -14.64 2.87
C ARG A 52 21.08 -15.26 3.23
N ALA A 53 20.58 -15.02 4.45
CA ALA A 53 19.29 -15.55 4.90
C ALA A 53 18.13 -15.06 4.01
N LYS A 54 18.14 -13.77 3.62
CA LYS A 54 17.16 -13.21 2.68
C LYS A 54 17.22 -13.88 1.31
N LYS A 55 18.43 -14.13 0.81
CA LYS A 55 18.65 -14.78 -0.49
C LYS A 55 18.13 -16.21 -0.50
N ARG A 56 18.35 -16.98 0.57
CA ARG A 56 17.79 -18.33 0.74
C ARG A 56 16.25 -18.30 0.70
N LEU A 57 15.63 -17.42 1.49
CA LEU A 57 14.18 -17.27 1.53
C LEU A 57 13.59 -16.86 0.17
N GLN A 58 14.30 -16.03 -0.60
CA GLN A 58 13.87 -15.62 -1.94
C GLN A 58 14.00 -16.76 -2.97
N TYR A 59 15.08 -17.55 -2.89
CA TYR A 59 15.28 -18.72 -3.76
C TYR A 59 14.19 -19.76 -3.56
N THR A 60 13.93 -20.15 -2.31
CA THR A 60 12.90 -21.14 -1.98
C THR A 60 11.52 -20.72 -2.49
N ARG A 61 11.15 -19.43 -2.35
CA ARG A 61 9.86 -18.90 -2.85
C ARG A 61 9.76 -18.79 -4.38
N ARG A 62 10.89 -18.62 -5.09
CA ARG A 62 10.90 -18.38 -6.55
C ARG A 62 11.08 -19.64 -7.38
N PHE A 63 11.75 -20.65 -6.84
CA PHE A 63 12.20 -21.81 -7.61
C PHE A 63 11.79 -23.15 -7.01
N VAL A 64 11.74 -23.28 -5.68
CA VAL A 64 11.45 -24.57 -5.02
C VAL A 64 9.94 -24.72 -4.81
N ASN A 65 9.30 -23.77 -4.10
CA ASN A 65 7.89 -23.85 -3.73
C ASN A 65 7.03 -22.99 -4.67
N VAL A 66 7.07 -23.27 -5.97
CA VAL A 66 6.39 -22.46 -6.98
C VAL A 66 4.95 -22.93 -7.17
N THR A 67 3.99 -22.04 -6.96
CA THR A 67 2.60 -22.23 -7.38
C THR A 67 2.37 -21.57 -8.74
N LEU A 68 2.01 -22.35 -9.76
CA LEU A 68 1.66 -21.84 -11.09
C LEU A 68 0.15 -21.62 -11.17
N THR A 69 -0.31 -20.44 -10.79
CA THR A 69 -1.71 -20.02 -10.98
C THR A 69 -1.89 -19.58 -12.44
N GLY A 70 -2.16 -20.53 -13.33
CA GLY A 70 -2.57 -20.31 -14.74
C GLY A 70 -1.68 -19.39 -15.58
N GLY A 71 -0.90 -19.95 -16.50
CA GLY A 71 -0.04 -19.17 -17.42
C GLY A 71 1.33 -18.82 -16.82
N LYS A 72 1.84 -17.59 -17.08
CA LYS A 72 3.18 -17.15 -16.65
C LYS A 72 3.22 -16.85 -15.14
N ARG A 73 4.37 -17.11 -14.50
CA ARG A 73 4.59 -16.82 -13.07
C ARG A 73 4.29 -15.34 -12.75
N LYS A 74 3.37 -15.09 -11.82
CA LYS A 74 3.07 -13.76 -11.27
C LYS A 74 3.69 -13.62 -9.88
N MET A 75 4.38 -12.51 -9.64
CA MET A 75 4.77 -12.13 -8.28
C MET A 75 3.71 -11.20 -7.69
N ASN A 76 3.34 -11.42 -6.43
CA ASN A 76 2.37 -10.62 -5.70
C ASN A 76 0.99 -10.54 -6.40
N PRO A 77 0.32 -11.69 -6.64
CA PRO A 77 -1.04 -11.69 -7.18
C PRO A 77 -2.00 -11.03 -6.17
N ASN A 78 -2.94 -10.26 -6.67
CA ASN A 78 -4.05 -9.79 -5.85
C ASN A 78 -5.07 -10.94 -5.73
N PRO A 79 -5.84 -11.03 -4.63
CA PRO A 79 -6.79 -12.13 -4.43
C PRO A 79 -7.92 -12.20 -5.47
N GLY A 80 -8.02 -11.23 -6.39
CA GLY A 80 -8.99 -11.20 -7.49
C GLY A 80 -8.39 -10.93 -8.88
N SER A 81 -7.10 -11.21 -9.09
CA SER A 81 -6.40 -11.06 -10.38
C SER A 81 -5.79 -12.37 -10.87
#